data_AF-A0A961VTI9-F1
#
_entry.id   AF-A0A961VTI9-F1
#
_cell.length_a   1.000
_cell.length_b   1.000
_cell.length_c   1.000
_cell.angle_alpha   90.00
_cell.angle_beta   90.00
_cell.angle_gamma   90.00
#
_symmetry.space_group_name_H-M   'P 1'
#
loop_
_entity.id
_entity.type
_entity.pdbx_description
1 polymer ?
#
loop_
_entity_poly.entity_id
_entity_poly.type
_entity_poly.pdbx_seq_one_letter_code
_entity_poly.pdbx_strand_id
1 'polypeptide(L)'
;RETEAMRDGSDAVSDWPLLNALLNTASGATWVSLHHGGGVGIGFSQHAGMVVVCDGTAEAARRIERVLWNDPASGVMRHADAGYDEAIDVARQHGLRLPSVA
;
A
#
# COMPACT_ATOMS: atom_id res chain seq x y z
N ARG A 1 -13.54 1.06 -10.53
CA ARG A 1 -12.67 -0.14 -10.60
C ARG A 1 -12.17 -0.52 -9.21
N GLU A 2 -10.90 -0.28 -8.84
CA GLU A 2 -10.28 -0.90 -7.66
C GLU A 2 -10.85 -0.39 -6.33
N THR A 3 -11.30 0.86 -6.29
CA THR A 3 -11.85 1.53 -5.10
C THR A 3 -13.32 1.95 -5.29
N GLU A 4 -14.03 1.31 -6.21
CA GLU A 4 -15.43 1.64 -6.46
C GLU A 4 -16.35 1.08 -5.38
N ALA A 5 -17.26 1.92 -4.88
CA ALA A 5 -18.20 1.61 -3.81
C ALA A 5 -17.51 1.13 -2.52
N MET A 6 -16.53 1.90 -2.05
CA MET A 6 -15.94 1.66 -0.72
C MET A 6 -17.02 1.74 0.35
N ARG A 7 -16.91 0.90 1.39
CA ARG A 7 -17.90 0.82 2.50
C ARG A 7 -18.18 2.18 3.15
N ASP A 8 -17.18 3.04 3.24
CA ASP A 8 -17.23 4.37 3.84
C ASP A 8 -17.39 5.52 2.81
N GLY A 9 -17.47 5.20 1.52
CA GLY A 9 -17.54 6.18 0.44
C GLY A 9 -16.22 6.88 0.11
N SER A 10 -15.08 6.37 0.58
CA SER A 10 -13.74 6.94 0.33
C SER A 10 -13.18 6.67 -1.08
N ASP A 11 -14.05 6.35 -2.04
CA ASP A 11 -13.71 5.89 -3.40
C ASP A 11 -12.62 6.73 -4.09
N ALA A 12 -12.72 8.06 -3.98
CA ALA A 12 -11.88 9.02 -4.68
C ALA A 12 -10.66 9.50 -3.88
N VAL A 13 -10.44 9.01 -2.66
CA VAL A 13 -9.28 9.41 -1.83
C VAL A 13 -8.00 8.83 -2.42
N SER A 14 -7.12 9.69 -2.92
CA SER A 14 -5.87 9.31 -3.58
C SER A 14 -4.62 9.46 -2.71
N ASP A 15 -4.76 9.78 -1.43
CA ASP A 15 -3.63 9.81 -0.50
C ASP A 15 -2.93 8.45 -0.38
N TRP A 16 -3.71 7.36 -0.40
CA TRP A 16 -3.23 5.99 -0.21
C TRP A 16 -2.14 5.54 -1.21
N PRO A 17 -2.32 5.65 -2.54
CA PRO A 17 -1.25 5.32 -3.48
C PRO A 17 -0.03 6.25 -3.36
N LEU A 18 -0.22 7.52 -3.01
CA LEU A 18 0.90 8.45 -2.76
C LEU A 18 1.72 8.00 -1.53
N LEU A 19 1.05 7.66 -0.43
CA LEU A 19 1.67 7.12 0.77
C LEU A 19 2.34 5.78 0.51
N ASN A 20 1.75 4.90 -0.30
CA ASN A 20 2.36 3.63 -0.70
C ASN A 20 3.71 3.88 -1.43
N ALA A 21 3.76 4.80 -2.37
CA ALA A 21 5.02 5.14 -3.06
C ALA A 21 6.08 5.72 -2.10
N LEU A 22 5.69 6.65 -1.24
CA LEU A 22 6.59 7.23 -0.24
C LEU A 22 7.11 6.16 0.73
N LEU A 23 6.24 5.26 1.18
CA LEU A 23 6.58 4.18 2.10
C LEU A 23 7.50 3.14 1.44
N ASN A 24 7.25 2.76 0.18
CA ASN A 24 8.11 1.86 -0.56
C ASN A 24 9.50 2.46 -0.83
N THR A 25 9.55 3.76 -1.09
CA THR A 25 10.80 4.53 -1.22
C THR A 25 11.58 4.48 0.10
N ALA A 26 10.92 4.77 1.22
CA ALA A 26 11.54 4.73 2.55
C ALA A 26 11.94 3.30 2.98
N SER A 27 11.21 2.28 2.52
CA SER A 27 11.46 0.88 2.88
C SER A 27 12.68 0.29 2.17
N GLY A 28 13.03 0.82 0.99
CA GLY A 28 14.21 0.44 0.21
C GLY A 28 13.89 -0.36 -1.05
N ALA A 29 12.75 -0.13 -1.70
CA ALA A 29 12.50 -0.66 -3.03
C ALA A 29 13.60 -0.21 -4.01
N THR A 30 13.90 -1.04 -5.03
CA THR A 30 14.91 -0.73 -6.04
C THR A 30 14.43 0.36 -6.98
N TRP A 31 13.15 0.34 -7.37
CA TRP A 31 12.48 1.49 -7.97
C TRP A 31 11.03 1.57 -7.54
N VAL A 32 10.51 2.80 -7.57
CA VAL A 32 9.13 3.15 -7.25
C VAL A 32 8.60 4.04 -8.36
N SER A 33 7.34 3.87 -8.73
CA SER A 33 6.65 4.67 -9.73
C SER A 33 5.34 5.22 -9.17
N LEU A 34 4.98 6.43 -9.60
CA LEU A 34 3.69 7.06 -9.35
C LEU A 34 3.08 7.47 -10.68
N HIS A 35 1.98 6.85 -11.06
CA HIS A 35 1.37 7.01 -12.37
C HIS A 35 -0.07 7.53 -12.25
N HIS A 36 -0.52 8.15 -13.33
CA HIS A 36 -1.88 8.65 -13.48
C HIS A 36 -2.57 7.99 -14.68
N GLY A 37 -3.86 7.68 -14.53
CA GLY A 37 -4.75 7.23 -15.60
C GLY A 37 -4.53 5.82 -16.16
N GLY A 38 -3.69 4.99 -15.53
CA GLY A 38 -3.52 3.60 -15.98
C GLY A 38 -4.81 2.79 -15.88
N GLY A 39 -5.15 2.05 -16.94
CA GLY A 39 -6.34 1.19 -17.00
C GLY A 39 -7.64 1.91 -17.33
N VAL A 40 -7.95 3.03 -16.66
CA VAL A 40 -9.24 3.75 -16.76
C VAL A 40 -9.18 5.10 -17.48
N GLY A 41 -7.99 5.54 -17.89
CA GLY A 41 -7.79 6.78 -18.63
C GLY A 41 -7.53 8.00 -17.75
N ILE A 42 -7.13 9.09 -18.40
CA ILE A 42 -6.77 10.36 -17.76
C ILE A 42 -7.96 10.87 -16.93
N GLY A 43 -7.68 11.26 -15.68
CA GLY A 43 -8.64 11.79 -14.73
C GLY A 43 -9.22 10.77 -13.75
N PHE A 44 -9.06 9.46 -13.99
CA PHE A 44 -9.86 8.44 -13.28
C PHE A 44 -9.07 7.53 -12.33
N SER A 45 -7.74 7.63 -12.28
CA SER A 45 -6.95 6.84 -11.33
C SER A 45 -5.62 7.50 -10.99
N GLN A 46 -5.17 7.30 -9.75
CA GLN A 46 -3.80 7.51 -9.31
C GLN A 46 -3.34 6.20 -8.65
N HIS A 47 -2.14 5.74 -8.96
CA HIS A 47 -1.61 4.48 -8.43
C HIS A 47 -0.09 4.49 -8.33
N ALA A 48 0.43 3.61 -7.50
CA ALA A 48 1.85 3.40 -7.27
C ALA A 48 2.27 1.99 -7.70
N GLY A 49 3.51 1.89 -8.17
CA GLY A 49 4.19 0.63 -8.41
C GLY A 49 5.52 0.60 -7.69
N MET A 50 5.98 -0.58 -7.33
CA MET A 50 7.26 -0.79 -6.68
C MET A 50 7.90 -2.06 -7.24
N VAL A 51 9.23 -2.12 -7.21
CA VAL A 51 9.98 -3.36 -7.43
C VAL A 51 11.20 -3.37 -6.51
N VAL A 52 11.51 -4.53 -5.96
CA VAL A 52 12.72 -4.79 -5.17
C VAL A 52 13.50 -5.95 -5.78
N VAL A 53 14.82 -5.78 -5.92
CA VAL A 53 15.72 -6.80 -6.49
C VAL A 53 16.25 -7.73 -5.39
N CYS A 54 16.19 -9.03 -5.65
CA CYS A 54 16.73 -10.09 -4.80
C CYS A 54 18.09 -10.55 -5.34
N ASP A 55 19.15 -9.78 -5.09
CA ASP A 55 20.50 -10.07 -5.61
C ASP A 55 21.33 -11.03 -4.74
N GLY A 56 20.76 -11.56 -3.66
CA GLY A 56 21.42 -12.48 -2.74
C GLY A 56 22.27 -11.81 -1.66
N THR A 57 22.36 -10.48 -1.62
CA THR A 57 23.13 -9.77 -0.59
C THR A 57 22.36 -9.66 0.73
N ALA A 58 23.08 -9.57 1.84
CA ALA A 58 22.50 -9.29 3.16
C ALA A 58 21.83 -7.90 3.23
N GLU A 59 22.25 -6.96 2.37
CA GLU A 59 21.60 -5.66 2.25
C GLU A 59 20.23 -5.77 1.58
N ALA A 60 20.14 -6.49 0.45
CA ALA A 60 18.87 -6.75 -0.21
C ALA A 60 17.90 -7.48 0.72
N ALA A 61 18.36 -8.48 1.49
CA ALA A 61 17.54 -9.19 2.47
C ALA A 61 16.84 -8.23 3.45
N ARG A 62 17.57 -7.24 4.01
CA ARG A 62 17.00 -6.22 4.91
C ARG A 62 15.98 -5.32 4.21
N ARG A 63 16.21 -4.97 2.94
CA ARG A 63 15.27 -4.14 2.16
C ARG A 63 14.00 -4.94 1.87
N ILE A 64 14.14 -6.18 1.40
CA ILE A 64 13.03 -7.11 1.10
C ILE A 64 12.14 -7.31 2.32
N GLU A 65 12.72 -7.57 3.49
CA GLU A 65 11.98 -7.77 4.74
C GLU A 65 11.03 -6.59 5.03
N ARG A 66 11.52 -5.35 4.93
CA ARG A 66 10.68 -4.16 5.18
C ARG A 66 9.70 -3.90 4.06
N VAL A 67 10.17 -3.96 2.82
CA VAL A 67 9.42 -3.57 1.63
C VAL A 67 8.24 -4.52 1.41
N LEU A 68 8.46 -5.84 1.48
CA LEU A 68 7.41 -6.84 1.30
C LEU A 68 6.50 -6.99 2.52
N TRP A 69 6.85 -6.37 3.65
CA TRP A 69 5.93 -6.17 4.77
C TRP A 69 5.07 -4.92 4.55
N ASN A 70 5.71 -3.78 4.32
CA ASN A 70 5.06 -2.47 4.29
C ASN A 70 4.14 -2.26 3.07
N ASP A 71 4.50 -2.79 1.89
CA ASP A 71 3.70 -2.64 0.68
C ASP A 71 2.29 -3.26 0.84
N PRO A 72 2.14 -4.57 1.12
CA PRO A 72 0.82 -5.15 1.37
C PRO A 72 0.17 -4.64 2.67
N ALA A 73 0.95 -4.35 3.72
CA ALA A 73 0.39 -3.80 4.95
C ALA A 73 -0.30 -2.44 4.73
N SER A 74 0.16 -1.63 3.77
CA SER A 74 -0.52 -0.39 3.38
C SER A 74 -1.91 -0.64 2.77
N GLY A 75 -2.08 -1.76 2.06
CA GLY A 75 -3.38 -2.20 1.54
C GLY A 75 -4.32 -2.65 2.66
N VAL A 76 -3.80 -3.42 3.63
CA VAL A 76 -4.56 -3.80 4.84
C VAL A 76 -4.97 -2.56 5.63
N MET A 77 -4.03 -1.63 5.88
CA MET A 77 -4.28 -0.35 6.54
C MET A 77 -5.43 0.41 5.87
N ARG A 78 -5.38 0.58 4.55
CA ARG A 78 -6.42 1.30 3.79
C ARG A 78 -7.81 0.69 4.00
N HIS A 79 -7.94 -0.63 3.90
CA HIS A 79 -9.24 -1.28 4.02
C HIS A 79 -9.71 -1.35 5.48
N ALA A 80 -8.80 -1.43 6.44
CA ALA A 80 -9.13 -1.33 7.85
C ALA A 80 -9.66 0.07 8.19
N ASP A 81 -9.04 1.13 7.66
CA ASP A 81 -9.49 2.52 7.81
C ASP A 81 -10.90 2.72 7.22
N ALA A 82 -11.17 2.13 6.05
CA ALA A 82 -12.50 2.11 5.43
C ALA A 82 -13.54 1.21 6.17
N GLY A 83 -13.15 0.59 7.28
CA GLY A 83 -14.05 -0.17 8.16
C GLY A 83 -14.36 -1.60 7.70
N TYR A 84 -13.49 -2.25 6.93
CA TYR A 84 -13.67 -3.68 6.57
C TYR A 84 -13.19 -4.58 7.71
N ASP A 85 -14.10 -5.37 8.29
CA ASP A 85 -13.81 -6.21 9.47
C ASP A 85 -12.69 -7.23 9.21
N GLU A 86 -12.65 -7.82 8.01
CA GLU A 86 -11.58 -8.74 7.60
C GLU A 86 -10.20 -8.06 7.60
N ALA A 87 -10.10 -6.81 7.13
CA ALA A 87 -8.85 -6.07 7.12
C ALA A 87 -8.41 -5.68 8.55
N ILE A 88 -9.37 -5.33 9.41
CA ILE A 88 -9.12 -5.07 10.84
C ILE A 88 -8.59 -6.34 11.53
N ASP A 89 -9.17 -7.49 11.24
CA ASP A 89 -8.74 -8.76 11.81
C ASP A 89 -7.34 -9.17 11.32
N VAL A 90 -7.04 -8.98 10.03
CA VAL A 90 -5.68 -9.18 9.49
C VAL A 90 -4.69 -8.22 10.15
N ALA A 91 -5.06 -6.94 10.32
CA ALA A 91 -4.21 -5.96 10.99
C ALA A 91 -3.87 -6.39 12.43
N ARG A 92 -4.85 -6.91 13.19
CA ARG A 92 -4.65 -7.45 14.54
C ARG A 92 -3.79 -8.71 14.52
N GLN A 93 -4.08 -9.66 13.64
CA GLN A 93 -3.36 -10.92 13.52
C GLN A 93 -1.86 -10.71 13.23
N HIS A 94 -1.55 -9.71 12.40
CA HIS A 94 -0.19 -9.38 12.00
C HIS A 94 0.46 -8.27 12.84
N GLY A 95 -0.23 -7.74 13.86
CA GLY A 95 0.31 -6.71 14.75
C GLY A 95 0.64 -5.40 14.04
N LEU A 96 -0.18 -5.01 13.04
CA LEU A 96 -0.03 -3.71 12.38
C LEU A 96 -0.35 -2.59 13.38
N ARG A 97 0.50 -1.56 13.39
CA ARG A 97 0.31 -0.38 14.25
C ARG A 97 -0.55 0.63 13.51
N LEU A 98 -1.85 0.63 13.79
CA LEU A 98 -2.85 1.47 13.12
C LEU A 98 -3.49 2.42 14.15
N PRO A 99 -2.96 3.65 14.36
CA PRO A 99 -3.34 4.50 15.49
C PRO A 99 -4.84 4.82 15.64
N SER A 100 -5.60 4.79 14.54
CA SER A 100 -7.05 5.03 14.51
C SER A 100 -7.90 3.78 14.68
N VAL A 101 -7.32 2.57 14.66
CA VAL A 101 -8.03 1.28 14.60
C VAL A 101 -7.62 0.32 15.72
N ALA A 102 -6.33 0.26 16.08
CA ALA A 102 -5.74 -0.70 17.04
C ALA A 102 -4.54 -0.13 17.79
#